data_AF-A0A8H8WNU9-F1
#
_entry.id   AF-A0A8H8WNU9-F1
#
_cell.length_a   1.000
_cell.length_b   1.000
_cell.length_c   1.000
_cell.angle_alpha   90.00
_cell.angle_beta   90.00
_cell.angle_gamma   90.00
#
_symmetry.space_group_name_H-M   'P 1'
#
loop_
_entity.id
_entity.type
_entity.pdbx_description
1 polymer ?
#
loop_
_entity_poly.entity_id
_entity_poly.type
_entity_poly.pdbx_seq_one_letter_code
_entity_poly.pdbx_strand_id
1 'polypeptide(L)'
;MNVTERRAEALERRLARVRVDEKATAMTTVMSRQDRGEGNGSPPELSPLAEISAIGELLHGDRWTTALALDLVVKPREVRRWKSGVDLPEGRDLVVARRIARRRAMAILHLVGPGD
;
A
#
# COMPACT_ATOMS: atom_id res chain seq x y z
N MET A 1 20.39 23.14 27.26
CA MET A 1 19.88 22.44 26.07
C MET A 1 20.55 23.00 24.82
N ASN A 2 21.50 22.22 24.29
CA ASN A 2 22.43 22.65 23.24
C ASN A 2 21.77 22.57 21.85
N VAL A 3 22.30 23.29 20.86
CA VAL A 3 21.71 23.35 19.49
C VAL A 3 21.69 21.97 18.82
N THR A 4 22.63 21.10 19.16
CA THR A 4 22.73 19.71 18.70
C THR A 4 21.61 18.82 19.25
N GLU A 5 21.25 18.96 20.53
CA GLU A 5 20.14 18.22 21.15
C GLU A 5 18.80 18.59 20.52
N ARG A 6 18.57 19.88 20.24
CA ARG A 6 17.34 20.35 19.56
C ARG A 6 17.23 19.81 18.13
N ARG A 7 18.35 19.67 17.42
CA ARG A 7 18.37 19.06 16.06
C ARG A 7 18.15 17.55 16.11
N ALA A 8 18.70 16.86 17.11
CA ALA A 8 18.49 15.41 17.30
C ALA A 8 17.03 15.09 17.63
N GLU A 9 16.41 15.85 18.54
CA GLU A 9 14.98 15.70 18.84
C GLU A 9 14.07 16.04 17.65
N ALA A 10 14.43 17.07 16.86
CA ALA A 10 13.66 17.42 15.67
C ALA A 10 13.75 16.32 14.60
N LEU A 11 14.92 15.70 14.44
CA LEU A 11 15.12 14.55 13.56
C LEU A 11 14.34 13.33 14.06
N GLU A 12 14.38 13.03 15.36
CA GLU A 12 13.59 11.95 15.95
C GLU A 12 12.09 12.18 15.77
N ARG A 13 11.56 13.38 16.03
CA ARG A 13 10.14 13.68 15.79
C ARG A 13 9.76 13.55 14.33
N ARG A 14 10.66 13.93 13.42
CA ARG A 14 10.45 13.81 11.98
C ARG A 14 10.47 12.35 11.52
N LEU A 15 11.40 11.55 12.02
CA LEU A 15 11.48 10.11 11.76
C LEU A 15 10.33 9.34 12.41
N ALA A 16 9.87 9.75 13.58
CA ALA A 16 8.70 9.20 14.25
C ALA A 16 7.42 9.48 13.46
N ARG A 17 7.25 10.70 12.93
CA ARG A 17 6.13 11.03 12.03
C ARG A 17 6.18 10.23 10.74
N VAL A 18 7.34 10.14 10.09
CA VAL A 18 7.54 9.28 8.91
C VAL A 18 7.21 7.82 9.23
N ARG A 19 7.61 7.31 10.40
CA ARG A 19 7.24 5.95 10.85
C ARG A 19 5.76 5.77 11.14
N VAL A 20 5.06 6.80 11.60
CA VAL A 20 3.61 6.77 11.85
C VAL A 20 2.86 6.81 10.52
N ASP A 21 3.31 7.62 9.56
CA ASP A 21 2.77 7.68 8.21
C ASP A 21 3.10 6.40 7.40
N GLU A 22 4.26 5.78 7.61
CA GLU A 22 4.62 4.45 7.07
C GLU A 22 3.86 3.30 7.75
N LYS A 23 3.44 3.47 9.01
CA LYS A 23 2.63 2.49 9.76
C LYS A 23 1.13 2.63 9.51
N ALA A 24 0.66 3.76 9.00
CA ALA A 24 -0.62 3.82 8.34
C ALA A 24 -0.49 2.98 7.06
N THR A 25 -0.73 1.67 7.18
CA THR A 25 -0.71 0.73 6.06
C THR A 25 -1.48 1.34 4.89
N ALA A 26 -1.03 1.13 3.67
CA ALA A 26 -1.69 1.73 2.52
C ALA A 26 -3.18 1.28 2.47
N MET A 27 -3.48 0.10 3.04
CA MET A 27 -4.83 -0.35 3.40
C MET A 27 -5.58 0.60 4.35
N THR A 28 -4.99 1.02 5.48
CA THR A 28 -5.56 2.01 6.40
C THR A 28 -5.85 3.33 5.70
N THR A 29 -4.93 3.80 4.85
CA THR A 29 -5.14 5.03 4.07
C THR A 29 -6.31 4.90 3.09
N VAL A 30 -6.47 3.74 2.44
CA VAL A 30 -7.60 3.46 1.54
C VAL A 30 -8.91 3.36 2.33
N MET A 31 -8.94 2.61 3.43
CA MET A 31 -10.16 2.39 4.23
C MET A 31 -10.63 3.67 4.95
N SER A 32 -9.71 4.44 5.54
CA SER A 32 -10.05 5.71 6.22
C SER A 32 -10.54 6.81 5.27
N ARG A 33 -10.39 6.64 3.94
CA ARG A 33 -10.94 7.56 2.93
C ARG A 33 -12.31 7.11 2.44
N GLN A 34 -12.53 5.79 2.36
CA GLN A 34 -13.84 5.19 2.10
C GLN A 34 -14.86 5.59 3.18
N ASP A 35 -14.45 5.59 4.46
CA ASP A 35 -15.28 6.00 5.59
C ASP A 35 -15.65 7.50 5.59
N ARG A 36 -14.87 8.34 4.88
CA ARG A 36 -15.11 9.79 4.79
C ARG A 36 -16.11 10.20 3.72
N GLY A 37 -16.60 9.25 2.89
CA GLY A 37 -17.52 9.57 1.79
C GLY A 37 -16.92 10.48 0.71
N GLU A 38 -15.58 10.64 0.68
CA GLU A 38 -14.88 11.46 -0.31
C GLU A 38 -14.69 10.66 -1.60
N GLY A 39 -15.65 10.75 -2.53
CA GLY A 39 -15.40 10.49 -3.96
C GLY A 39 -16.44 9.62 -4.69
N ASN A 40 -16.71 9.97 -5.94
CA ASN A 40 -17.63 9.32 -6.88
C ASN A 40 -17.17 7.91 -7.35
N GLY A 41 -16.56 7.10 -6.48
CA GLY A 41 -16.00 5.79 -6.83
C GLY A 41 -14.67 5.85 -7.61
N SER A 42 -14.06 7.03 -7.74
CA SER A 42 -12.74 7.17 -8.37
C SER A 42 -11.65 6.56 -7.47
N PRO A 43 -10.70 5.79 -8.05
CA PRO A 43 -9.57 5.27 -7.28
C PRO A 43 -8.78 6.40 -6.60
N PRO A 44 -8.27 6.18 -5.39
CA PRO A 44 -7.41 7.16 -4.74
C PRO A 44 -6.14 7.39 -5.56
N GLU A 45 -5.73 8.65 -5.69
CA GLU A 45 -4.39 8.97 -6.21
C GLU A 45 -3.35 8.54 -5.18
N LEU A 46 -2.68 7.41 -5.46
CA LEU A 46 -1.63 6.83 -4.63
C LEU A 46 -0.31 6.87 -5.41
N SER A 47 0.81 6.95 -4.67
CA SER A 47 2.12 6.68 -5.28
C SER A 47 2.19 5.21 -5.73
N PRO A 48 3.00 4.87 -6.76
CA PRO A 48 3.16 3.49 -7.22
C PRO A 48 3.46 2.49 -6.08
N LEU A 49 4.31 2.90 -5.14
CA LEU A 49 4.66 2.09 -3.98
C LEU A 49 3.48 1.91 -3.00
N ALA A 50 2.77 3.00 -2.70
CA ALA A 50 1.61 2.92 -1.81
C ALA A 50 0.51 2.06 -2.43
N GLU A 51 0.27 2.20 -3.74
CA GLU A 51 -0.72 1.40 -4.46
C GLU A 51 -0.39 -0.09 -4.46
N ILE A 52 0.83 -0.47 -4.85
CA ILE A 52 1.19 -1.90 -4.91
C ILE A 52 1.20 -2.55 -3.52
N SER A 53 1.56 -1.78 -2.49
CA SER A 53 1.51 -2.24 -1.10
C SER A 53 0.08 -2.43 -0.63
N ALA A 54 -0.82 -1.47 -0.91
CA ALA A 54 -2.25 -1.59 -0.58
C ALA A 54 -2.87 -2.84 -1.23
N ILE A 55 -2.63 -3.03 -2.53
CA ILE A 55 -3.13 -4.19 -3.27
C ILE A 55 -2.57 -5.48 -2.67
N GLY A 56 -1.26 -5.54 -2.42
CA GLY A 56 -0.64 -6.71 -1.82
C GLY A 56 -1.27 -7.08 -0.47
N GLU A 57 -1.38 -6.12 0.43
CA GLU A 57 -1.92 -6.29 1.79
C GLU A 57 -3.38 -6.74 1.75
N LEU A 58 -4.22 -6.09 0.93
CA LEU A 58 -5.63 -6.46 0.78
C LEU A 58 -5.82 -7.87 0.22
N LEU A 59 -4.94 -8.31 -0.68
CA LEU A 59 -5.06 -9.62 -1.33
C LEU A 59 -4.49 -10.77 -0.52
N HIS A 60 -3.45 -10.52 0.29
CA HIS A 60 -2.59 -11.57 0.84
C HIS A 60 -2.17 -11.34 2.31
N GLY A 61 -2.61 -10.25 2.94
CA GLY A 61 -2.32 -9.92 4.35
C GLY A 61 -0.84 -9.60 4.62
N ASP A 62 -0.39 -9.87 5.85
CA ASP A 62 0.94 -9.44 6.35
C ASP A 62 2.12 -9.99 5.53
N ARG A 63 1.95 -11.15 4.90
CA ARG A 63 2.99 -11.82 4.09
C ARG A 63 2.83 -11.60 2.59
N TRP A 64 2.23 -10.46 2.21
CA TRP A 64 1.90 -10.16 0.83
C TRP A 64 3.06 -10.16 -0.16
N THR A 65 4.27 -9.78 0.25
CA THR A 65 5.39 -9.59 -0.69
C THR A 65 5.75 -10.85 -1.47
N THR A 66 5.61 -12.03 -0.86
CA THR A 66 5.93 -13.31 -1.52
C THR A 66 4.80 -13.74 -2.44
N ALA A 67 3.56 -13.63 -1.98
CA ALA A 67 2.38 -14.03 -2.76
C ALA A 67 2.14 -13.10 -3.95
N LEU A 68 2.33 -11.79 -3.77
CA LEU A 68 2.21 -10.83 -4.86
C LEU A 68 3.31 -11.02 -5.91
N ALA A 69 4.53 -11.43 -5.52
CA ALA A 69 5.59 -11.73 -6.48
C ALA A 69 5.20 -12.87 -7.43
N LEU A 70 4.51 -13.90 -6.91
CA LEU A 70 3.99 -15.01 -7.72
C LEU A 70 2.90 -14.53 -8.69
N ASP A 71 1.96 -13.72 -8.20
CA ASP A 71 0.88 -13.15 -8.99
C ASP A 71 1.39 -12.25 -10.14
N LEU A 72 2.47 -11.49 -9.89
CA LEU A 72 3.09 -10.59 -10.86
C LEU A 72 4.12 -11.27 -11.76
N VAL A 73 4.50 -12.52 -11.47
CA VAL A 73 5.56 -13.26 -12.17
C VAL A 73 6.91 -12.53 -12.11
N VAL A 74 7.21 -11.97 -10.93
CA VAL A 74 8.47 -11.25 -10.64
C VAL A 74 9.24 -11.95 -9.52
N LYS A 75 10.49 -11.57 -9.29
CA LYS A 75 11.27 -12.19 -8.20
C LYS A 75 10.80 -11.64 -6.84
N PRO A 76 10.65 -12.47 -5.79
CA PRO A 76 10.30 -11.97 -4.46
C PRO A 76 11.27 -10.89 -3.90
N ARG A 77 12.52 -10.90 -4.36
CA ARG A 77 13.51 -9.87 -4.03
C ARG A 77 13.13 -8.50 -4.60
N GLU A 78 12.55 -8.43 -5.79
CA GLU A 78 12.13 -7.17 -6.42
C GLU A 78 11.02 -6.52 -5.60
N VAL A 79 9.97 -7.29 -5.26
CA VAL A 79 8.87 -6.80 -4.42
C VAL A 79 9.35 -6.31 -3.05
N ARG A 80 10.34 -6.98 -2.44
CA ARG A 80 10.96 -6.51 -1.19
C ARG A 80 11.74 -5.20 -1.37
N ARG A 81 12.40 -4.98 -2.52
CA ARG A 81 13.10 -3.72 -2.82
C ARG A 81 12.11 -2.57 -3.05
N TRP A 82 10.96 -2.86 -3.66
CA TRP A 82 9.86 -1.90 -3.74
C TRP A 82 9.40 -1.51 -2.34
N LYS A 83 9.07 -2.50 -1.50
CA LYS A 83 8.62 -2.26 -0.11
C LYS A 83 9.62 -1.43 0.71
N SER A 84 10.92 -1.60 0.49
CA SER A 84 11.95 -0.82 1.16
C SER A 84 12.25 0.55 0.51
N GLY A 85 11.55 0.92 -0.56
CA GLY A 85 11.77 2.16 -1.32
C GLY A 85 13.10 2.21 -2.08
N VAL A 86 13.80 1.07 -2.22
CA VAL A 86 15.08 0.98 -2.93
C VAL A 86 14.87 0.98 -4.45
N ASP A 87 13.70 0.55 -4.88
CA ASP A 87 13.29 0.49 -6.27
C ASP A 87 11.79 0.80 -6.37
N LEU A 88 11.26 1.02 -7.57
CA LEU A 88 9.84 1.30 -7.79
C LEU A 88 9.23 0.26 -8.75
N PRO A 89 7.94 -0.10 -8.55
CA PRO A 89 7.24 -0.94 -9.51
C PRO A 89 7.08 -0.20 -10.84
N GLU A 90 7.20 -0.94 -11.94
CA GLU A 90 6.96 -0.39 -13.27
C GLU A 90 5.45 -0.25 -13.54
N GLY A 91 5.09 0.55 -14.54
CA GLY A 91 3.68 0.71 -14.93
C GLY A 91 2.98 -0.61 -15.26
N ARG A 92 3.71 -1.59 -15.84
CA ARG A 92 3.17 -2.92 -16.13
C ARG A 92 2.79 -3.69 -14.87
N ASP A 93 3.58 -3.57 -13.80
CA ASP A 93 3.36 -4.29 -12.54
C ASP A 93 2.07 -3.79 -11.88
N LEU A 94 1.86 -2.48 -11.90
CA LEU A 94 0.61 -1.86 -11.42
C LEU A 94 -0.60 -2.29 -12.24
N VAL A 95 -0.49 -2.34 -13.56
CA VAL A 95 -1.58 -2.80 -14.43
C VAL A 95 -1.99 -4.23 -14.10
N VAL A 96 -1.01 -5.14 -13.93
CA VAL A 96 -1.28 -6.54 -13.56
C VAL A 96 -1.87 -6.63 -12.14
N ALA A 97 -1.27 -5.93 -11.17
CA ALA A 97 -1.77 -5.89 -9.79
C ALA A 97 -3.24 -5.43 -9.72
N ARG A 98 -3.58 -4.33 -10.39
CA ARG A 98 -4.95 -3.81 -10.48
C ARG A 98 -5.90 -4.82 -11.12
N ARG A 99 -5.48 -5.51 -12.19
CA ARG A 99 -6.31 -6.51 -12.87
C ARG A 99 -6.64 -7.69 -11.94
N ILE A 100 -5.66 -8.17 -11.19
CA ILE A 100 -5.83 -9.26 -10.22
C ILE A 100 -6.74 -8.80 -9.07
N ALA A 101 -6.49 -7.60 -8.54
CA ALA A 101 -7.30 -7.01 -7.47
C ALA A 101 -8.78 -6.89 -7.88
N ARG A 102 -9.07 -6.32 -9.07
CA ARG A 102 -10.44 -6.20 -9.58
C ARG A 102 -11.11 -7.56 -9.74
N ARG A 103 -10.41 -8.56 -10.28
CA ARG A 103 -10.95 -9.91 -10.44
C ARG A 103 -11.33 -10.51 -9.10
N ARG A 104 -10.46 -10.42 -8.09
CA ARG A 104 -10.74 -10.94 -6.74
C ARG A 104 -11.86 -10.17 -6.05
N ALA A 105 -11.89 -8.84 -6.16
CA ALA A 105 -12.97 -8.01 -5.63
C ALA A 105 -14.34 -8.41 -6.23
N MET A 106 -14.42 -8.60 -7.55
CA MET A 106 -15.66 -9.06 -8.20
C MET A 106 -16.07 -10.47 -7.75
N ALA A 107 -15.12 -11.39 -7.60
CA ALA A 107 -15.41 -12.72 -7.07
C ALA A 107 -15.94 -12.68 -5.64
N ILE A 108 -15.38 -11.81 -4.79
CA ILE A 108 -15.85 -11.58 -3.42
C ILE A 108 -17.26 -10.98 -3.44
N LEU A 109 -17.51 -9.94 -4.25
CA LEU A 109 -18.84 -9.32 -4.39
C LEU A 109 -19.90 -10.33 -4.87
N HIS A 110 -19.56 -11.19 -5.83
CA HIS A 110 -20.46 -12.27 -6.25
C HIS A 110 -20.72 -13.30 -5.15
N LEU A 111 -19.77 -13.53 -4.24
CA LEU A 111 -19.90 -14.47 -3.14
C LEU A 111 -20.73 -13.91 -1.99
N VAL A 112 -20.51 -12.65 -1.62
CA VAL A 112 -21.11 -12.03 -0.41
C VAL A 112 -22.34 -11.18 -0.71
N GLY A 113 -22.61 -10.86 -1.98
CA GLY A 113 -23.65 -9.92 -2.38
C GLY A 113 -23.21 -8.45 -2.22
N PRO A 114 -24.05 -7.49 -2.67
CA PRO A 114 -23.72 -6.06 -2.67
C PRO A 114 -23.65 -5.39 -1.28
N GLY A 115 -23.78 -6.13 -0.18
CA GLY A 115 -23.98 -5.56 1.16
C GLY A 115 -25.40 -5.01 1.34
N ASP A 116 -25.94 -5.09 2.55
CA ASP A 116 -27.22 -4.46 2.93
C ASP A 116 -27.12 -2.93 2.93
#